data_AF-A0A835XC33-F1
#
_entry.id   AF-A0A835XC33-F1
#
_cell.length_a   1.000
_cell.length_b   1.000
_cell.length_c   1.000
_cell.angle_alpha   90.00
_cell.angle_beta   90.00
_cell.angle_gamma   90.00
#
_symmetry.space_group_name_H-M   'P 1'
#
loop_
_entity.id
_entity.type
_entity.pdbx_description
1 polymer ?
#
loop_
_entity_poly.entity_id
_entity_poly.type
_entity_poly.pdbx_seq_one_letter_code
_entity_poly.pdbx_strand_id
1 'polypeptide(L)' 'MKMSYAHPEVLVDTEWVANNPPNDTRKIVEVDYDPENAYGKGHIKNASLIWWKRDINDPVRRDIISKKQFEDLMSKNGI' A
#
# COMPACT_ATOMS: atom_id res chain seq x y z
N MET A 1 -18.49 19.01 21.42
CA MET A 1 -17.88 19.27 20.11
C MET A 1 -17.34 17.95 19.58
N LYS A 2 -17.64 17.58 18.34
CA LYS A 2 -16.99 16.42 17.70
C LYS A 2 -15.51 16.80 17.55
N MET A 3 -14.63 16.11 18.27
CA MET A 3 -13.19 16.23 18.05
C MET A 3 -12.90 15.71 16.65
N SER A 4 -12.47 16.60 15.75
CA SER A 4 -11.91 16.20 14.45
C SER A 4 -10.56 15.52 14.68
N TYR A 5 -10.19 14.58 13.82
CA TYR A 5 -8.82 14.08 13.80
C TYR A 5 -7.83 15.24 13.63
N ALA A 6 -6.61 15.09 14.17
CA ALA A 6 -5.56 16.10 14.04
C ALA A 6 -5.13 16.32 12.58
N HIS A 7 -5.17 15.24 11.78
CA HIS A 7 -4.87 15.22 10.36
C HIS A 7 -5.95 14.42 9.61
N PRO A 8 -7.14 15.00 9.35
CA PRO A 8 -8.19 14.28 8.64
C PRO A 8 -7.83 13.98 7.17
N GLU A 9 -6.87 14.70 6.58
CA GLU A 9 -6.43 14.55 5.19
C GLU A 9 -5.67 13.25 4.88
N VAL A 10 -5.17 12.53 5.89
CA VAL A 10 -4.40 11.29 5.70
C VAL A 10 -5.27 10.02 5.69
N LEU A 11 -6.58 10.17 5.96
CA LEU A 11 -7.53 9.07 6.00
C LEU A 11 -8.70 9.36 5.06
N VAL A 12 -8.99 8.42 4.17
CA VAL A 12 -10.12 8.47 3.25
C VAL A 12 -11.12 7.36 3.59
N ASP A 13 -12.38 7.57 3.27
CA ASP A 13 -13.40 6.53 3.34
C ASP A 13 -13.46 5.70 2.04
N THR A 14 -14.26 4.62 2.06
CA THR A 14 -14.40 3.70 0.93
C THR A 14 -15.13 4.32 -0.26
N GLU A 15 -16.04 5.27 -0.03
CA GLU A 15 -16.76 5.98 -1.09
C GLU A 15 -15.82 6.89 -1.87
N TRP A 16 -14.92 7.60 -1.17
CA TRP A 16 -13.86 8.38 -1.79
C TRP A 16 -12.99 7.50 -2.69
N VAL A 17 -12.57 6.32 -2.22
CA VAL A 17 -11.76 5.38 -3.02
C VAL A 17 -12.50 4.90 -4.26
N ALA A 18 -13.79 4.58 -4.13
CA ALA A 18 -14.62 4.15 -5.26
C ALA A 18 -14.75 5.27 -6.33
N ASN A 19 -14.86 6.52 -5.88
CA ASN A 19 -14.96 7.70 -6.74
C ASN A 19 -13.60 8.22 -7.26
N ASN A 20 -12.48 7.75 -6.69
CA ASN A 20 -11.12 8.18 -7.03
C ASN A 20 -10.23 6.98 -7.37
N PRO A 21 -10.51 6.26 -8.48
CA PRO A 21 -9.74 5.06 -8.85
C PRO A 21 -8.26 5.39 -9.13
N PRO A 22 -7.35 4.40 -9.10
CA PRO A 22 -5.93 4.60 -9.43
C PRO A 22 -5.73 5.25 -10.81
N ASN A 23 -4.72 6.11 -10.94
CA ASN A 23 -4.30 6.77 -12.18
C ASN A 23 -2.78 7.04 -12.19
N ASP A 24 -2.29 7.87 -13.11
CA ASP A 24 -0.85 8.17 -13.23
C ASP A 24 -0.26 8.92 -12.03
N THR A 25 -1.08 9.68 -11.31
CA THR A 25 -0.65 10.49 -10.15
C THR A 25 -1.18 9.95 -8.82
N ARG A 26 -1.95 8.86 -8.82
CA ARG A 26 -2.54 8.25 -7.63
C ARG A 26 -2.47 6.73 -7.74
N LYS A 27 -1.74 6.11 -6.82
CA LYS A 27 -1.66 4.66 -6.69
C LYS A 27 -2.43 4.20 -5.45
N ILE A 28 -3.13 3.08 -5.59
CA ILE A 28 -3.67 2.34 -4.45
C ILE A 28 -2.75 1.15 -4.24
N VAL A 29 -2.33 0.92 -3.00
CA VAL A 29 -1.47 -0.19 -2.63
C VAL A 29 -2.19 -1.03 -1.60
N GLU A 30 -2.40 -2.30 -1.91
CA GLU A 30 -2.78 -3.29 -0.92
C GLU A 30 -1.52 -3.80 -0.22
N VAL A 31 -1.50 -3.71 1.11
CA VAL A 31 -0.39 -4.21 1.93
C VAL A 31 -0.94 -5.32 2.82
N ASP A 32 -0.51 -6.55 2.58
CA ASP A 32 -1.04 -7.73 3.28
C ASP A 32 0.09 -8.69 3.73
N TYR A 33 -0.19 -9.44 4.79
CA TYR A 33 0.60 -10.56 5.27
C TYR A 33 0.32 -11.86 4.49
N ASP A 34 -0.94 -12.08 4.05
CA ASP A 34 -1.40 -13.24 3.30
C ASP A 34 -2.11 -12.83 1.97
N PRO A 35 -1.36 -12.31 1.01
CA PRO A 35 -1.94 -11.84 -0.25
C PRO A 35 -2.47 -12.97 -1.13
N GLU A 36 -2.08 -14.23 -0.90
CA GLU A 36 -2.61 -15.36 -1.67
C GLU A 36 -4.10 -15.57 -1.39
N ASN A 37 -4.52 -15.34 -0.14
CA ASN A 37 -5.92 -15.45 0.27
C ASN A 37 -6.71 -14.14 0.22
N ALA A 38 -6.04 -13.00 0.06
CA ALA A 38 -6.65 -11.68 -0.13
C ALA A 38 -6.50 -11.22 -1.59
N TYR A 39 -5.46 -10.43 -1.89
CA TYR A 39 -5.16 -9.88 -3.21
C TYR A 39 -5.37 -10.87 -4.36
N GLY A 40 -4.86 -12.11 -4.25
CA GLY A 40 -4.96 -13.14 -5.29
C GLY A 40 -6.39 -13.59 -5.60
N LYS A 41 -7.33 -13.46 -4.66
CA LYS A 41 -8.75 -13.78 -4.84
C LYS A 41 -9.57 -12.60 -5.35
N GLY A 42 -9.09 -11.38 -5.11
CA GLY A 42 -9.73 -10.16 -5.57
C GLY A 42 -9.16 -8.94 -4.85
N HIS A 43 -9.02 -7.84 -5.58
CA HIS A 43 -8.47 -6.59 -5.10
C HIS A 43 -9.08 -5.43 -5.88
N ILE A 44 -8.84 -4.20 -5.41
CA ILE A 44 -9.24 -2.99 -6.13
C ILE A 44 -8.52 -2.99 -7.49
N LYS A 45 -9.29 -2.76 -8.58
CA LYS A 45 -8.74 -2.76 -9.94
C LYS A 45 -7.55 -1.80 -10.05
N ASN A 46 -6.44 -2.30 -10.60
CA ASN A 46 -5.18 -1.58 -10.77
C ASN A 46 -4.48 -1.16 -9.47
N ALA A 47 -4.86 -1.71 -8.31
CA ALA A 47 -4.05 -1.58 -7.11
C ALA A 47 -2.75 -2.39 -7.27
N SER A 48 -1.66 -1.91 -6.66
CA SER A 48 -0.41 -2.67 -6.55
C SER A 48 -0.40 -3.47 -5.25
N LEU A 49 0.31 -4.59 -5.23
CA LEU A 49 0.53 -5.38 -4.02
C LEU A 49 1.93 -5.09 -3.45
N ILE A 50 2.00 -4.78 -2.16
CA ILE A 50 3.24 -4.89 -1.37
C ILE A 50 3.04 -6.00 -0.35
N TRP A 51 3.77 -7.11 -0.50
CA TRP A 51 3.68 -8.22 0.43
C TRP A 51 4.54 -7.93 1.66
N TRP A 52 3.92 -7.69 2.81
CA TRP A 52 4.61 -7.33 4.05
C TRP A 52 5.82 -8.23 4.34
N LYS A 53 5.61 -9.57 4.30
CA LYS A 53 6.62 -10.54 4.73
C LYS A 53 7.85 -10.57 3.82
N ARG A 54 7.65 -10.38 2.52
CA ARG A 54 8.70 -10.54 1.51
C ARG A 54 9.32 -9.21 1.11
N ASP A 55 8.50 -8.19 0.94
CA ASP A 55 8.91 -6.96 0.26
C ASP A 55 9.41 -5.89 1.24
N ILE A 56 8.95 -5.88 2.50
CA ILE A 56 9.28 -4.84 3.50
C ILE A 56 10.39 -5.27 4.46
N ASN A 57 10.55 -6.58 4.69
CA ASN A 57 11.48 -7.11 5.69
C ASN A 57 12.84 -7.44 5.07
N ASP A 58 13.92 -7.18 5.81
CA ASP A 58 15.25 -7.64 5.44
C ASP A 58 15.30 -9.19 5.49
N PRO A 59 15.86 -9.87 4.47
CA PRO A 59 15.81 -11.32 4.39
C PRO A 59 16.73 -12.05 5.37
N VAL A 60 17.64 -11.34 6.05
CA VAL A 60 18.66 -11.94 6.93
C VAL A 60 18.58 -11.37 8.35
N ARG A 61 18.39 -10.05 8.46
CA ARG A 61 18.37 -9.33 9.74
C ARG A 61 16.93 -9.18 10.22
N ARG A 62 16.76 -9.05 11.54
CA ARG A 62 15.48 -8.63 12.13
C ARG A 62 15.33 -7.11 11.98
N ASP A 63 15.17 -6.67 10.74
CA ASP A 63 15.09 -5.27 10.33
C ASP A 63 14.19 -5.13 9.10
N ILE A 64 13.93 -3.89 8.69
CA ILE A 64 13.28 -3.57 7.42
C ILE A 64 14.30 -3.33 6.30
N ILE A 65 13.83 -3.32 5.06
CA ILE A 65 14.65 -3.03 3.89
C ILE A 65 15.34 -1.65 3.98
N SER A 66 16.52 -1.55 3.39
CA SER A 66 17.26 -0.29 3.28
C SER A 66 16.55 0.73 2.38
N LYS A 67 16.99 2.00 2.47
CA LYS A 67 16.50 3.07 1.59
C LYS A 67 16.56 2.70 0.10
N LYS A 68 17.68 2.12 -0.35
CA LYS A 68 17.85 1.76 -1.76
C LYS A 68 16.88 0.66 -2.19
N GLN A 69 16.69 -0.35 -1.36
CA GLN A 69 15.71 -1.40 -1.61
C GLN A 69 14.27 -0.86 -1.60
N PHE A 70 13.97 0.14 -0.77
CA PHE A 70 12.67 0.80 -0.77
C PHE A 70 12.45 1.59 -2.07
N GLU A 71 13.44 2.35 -2.53
CA GLU A 71 13.38 3.03 -3.84
C GLU A 71 13.13 2.04 -4.99
N ASP A 72 13.80 0.89 -4.97
CA ASP A 72 13.61 -0.17 -5.97
C ASP A 72 12.21 -0.80 -5.87
N LEU A 73 11.69 -0.99 -4.65
CA LEU A 73 10.34 -1.50 -4.40
C LEU A 73 9.28 -0.53 -4.93
N MET A 74 9.40 0.76 -4.65
CA MET A 74 8.48 1.78 -5.17
C MET A 74 8.53 1.83 -6.70
N SER A 75 9.74 1.88 -7.27
CA SER A 75 9.94 1.91 -8.73
C SER A 75 9.30 0.71 -9.42
N LYS A 76 9.46 -0.50 -8.87
CA LYS A 76 8.83 -1.73 -9.38
C LYS A 76 7.29 -1.67 -9.35
N ASN A 77 6.72 -0.94 -8.38
CA ASN A 77 5.28 -0.75 -8.24
C ASN A 77 4.75 0.48 -8.99
N GLY A 78 5.61 1.18 -9.75
CA GLY A 78 5.24 2.39 -10.49
C GLY A 78 4.96 3.60 -9.60
N ILE A 79 5.68 3.70 -8.47
CA ILE A 79 5.65 4.78 -7.49
C ILE A 79 7.00 5.49 -7.47
#